data_AF-A0A7C2VJY1-F1
#
_entry.id   AF-A0A7C2VJY1-F1
#
_cell.length_a   1.000
_cell.length_b   1.000
_cell.length_c   1.000
_cell.angle_alpha   90.00
_cell.angle_beta   90.00
_cell.angle_gamma   90.00
#
_symmetry.space_group_name_H-M   'P 1'
#
loop_
_entity.id
_entity.type
_entity.pdbx_description
1 polymer ?
#
loop_
_entity_poly.entity_id
_entity_poly.type
_entity_poly.pdbx_seq_one_letter_code
_entity_poly.pdbx_strand_id
1 'polypeptide(L)' 'MKVEAEGLANDDVKAFLRELQRVYREYFKRREHKTTNDLIILNNLAGSIRKLRWMLQEGGVKR' A
#
# COMPACT_ATOMS: atom_id res chain seq x y z
N MET A 1 -0.56 22.46 23.50
CA MET A 1 -1.40 21.87 22.44
C MET A 1 -0.84 20.51 22.09
N LYS A 2 -1.59 19.41 22.31
CA LYS A 2 -1.30 18.12 21.70
C LYS A 2 -2.07 18.11 20.38
N VAL A 3 -1.35 18.04 19.26
CA VAL A 3 -1.99 17.84 17.96
C VAL A 3 -2.30 16.35 17.89
N GLU A 4 -3.55 16.00 18.19
CA GLU A 4 -4.05 14.67 17.89
C GLU A 4 -4.06 14.56 16.36
N ALA A 5 -3.17 13.72 15.81
CA ALA A 5 -3.22 13.41 14.40
C ALA A 5 -4.53 12.66 14.15
N GLU A 6 -5.54 13.36 13.63
CA GLU A 6 -6.75 12.73 13.11
C GLU A 6 -6.31 11.74 12.03
N GLY A 7 -6.47 10.45 12.32
CA GLY A 7 -6.13 9.40 11.38
C GLY A 7 -6.95 9.51 10.10
N LEU A 8 -6.40 9.05 8.98
CA LEU A 8 -7.12 8.99 7.71
C LEU A 8 -8.41 8.16 7.86
N ALA A 9 -9.50 8.62 7.24
CA ALA A 9 -10.73 7.85 7.20
C ALA A 9 -10.50 6.52 6.46
N ASN A 10 -11.22 5.46 6.87
CA ASN A 10 -11.06 4.13 6.29
C ASN A 10 -11.21 4.10 4.76
N ASP A 11 -12.07 4.96 4.21
CA ASP A 11 -12.28 5.03 2.76
C ASP A 11 -11.12 5.72 2.03
N ASP A 12 -10.48 6.70 2.66
CA ASP A 12 -9.24 7.31 2.16
C ASP A 12 -8.09 6.31 2.16
N VAL A 13 -7.97 5.49 3.22
CA VAL A 13 -6.97 4.42 3.29
C VAL A 13 -7.22 3.36 2.22
N LYS A 14 -8.48 3.00 1.93
CA LYS A 14 -8.82 2.09 0.82
C LYS A 14 -8.51 2.72 -0.54
N ALA A 15 -8.80 4.01 -0.74
CA ALA A 15 -8.47 4.71 -1.97
C ALA A 15 -6.95 4.76 -2.20
N PHE A 16 -6.20 5.10 -1.16
CA PHE A 16 -4.73 5.06 -1.17
C PHE A 16 -4.20 3.67 -1.50
N LEU A 17 -4.73 2.61 -0.88
CA LEU A 17 -4.30 1.23 -1.15
C LEU A 17 -4.58 0.81 -2.61
N ARG A 18 -5.70 1.24 -3.19
CA ARG A 18 -6.03 0.98 -4.60
C ARG A 18 -5.04 1.66 -5.54
N GLU A 19 -4.74 2.92 -5.27
CA GLU A 19 -3.80 3.70 -6.08
C GLU A 19 -2.37 3.14 -5.98
N LEU A 20 -1.95 2.75 -4.78
CA LEU A 20 -0.65 2.12 -4.56
C LEU A 20 -0.51 0.79 -5.33
N GLN A 21 -1.58 -0.01 -5.36
CA GLN A 21 -1.62 -1.24 -6.16
C GLN A 21 -1.59 -0.97 -7.67
N ARG A 22 -2.24 0.10 -8.13
CA ARG A 22 -2.22 0.53 -9.53
C ARG A 22 -0.79 0.87 -9.97
N VAL A 23 -0.13 1.77 -9.23
CA VAL A 23 1.25 2.20 -9.50
C VAL A 23 2.22 1.02 -9.45
N TYR A 24 2.10 0.15 -8.44
CA TYR A 24 2.91 -1.07 -8.35
C TYR A 24 2.76 -1.94 -9.60
N ARG A 25 1.53 -2.22 -10.05
CA ARG A 25 1.27 -3.04 -11.24
C ARG A 25 1.80 -2.39 -12.51
N GLU A 26 1.63 -1.09 -12.66
CA GLU A 26 2.11 -0.35 -13.84
C GLU A 26 3.62 -0.43 -13.94
N TYR A 27 4.33 -0.12 -12.86
CA TYR A 27 5.79 -0.18 -12.82
C TYR A 27 6.29 -1.62 -13.02
N PHE A 28 5.67 -2.60 -12.38
CA PHE A 28 6.04 -4.01 -12.53
C PHE A 28 5.92 -4.49 -13.98
N LYS A 29 4.85 -4.08 -14.70
CA LYS A 29 4.58 -4.45 -16.09
C LYS A 29 5.48 -3.78 -17.13
N ARG A 30 6.19 -2.71 -16.78
CA ARG A 30 7.12 -2.06 -17.72
C ARG A 30 8.19 -3.07 -18.16
N ARG A 31 8.45 -3.14 -19.46
CA ARG A 31 9.46 -4.03 -20.08
C ARG A 31 10.90 -3.49 -19.94
N GLU A 32 11.07 -2.40 -19.21
CA GLU A 32 12.38 -1.82 -18.90
C GLU A 32 13.18 -2.74 -17.98
N HIS A 33 14.51 -2.73 -18.15
CA HIS A 33 15.42 -3.43 -17.25
C HIS A 33 15.30 -2.84 -15.85
N LYS A 34 14.96 -3.68 -14.87
CA LYS A 34 14.87 -3.31 -13.46
C LYS A 34 16.20 -3.61 -12.79
N THR A 35 16.75 -2.63 -12.10
CA THR A 35 17.95 -2.81 -11.28
C THR A 35 17.63 -3.68 -10.06
N THR A 36 18.66 -4.21 -9.40
CA THR A 36 18.50 -4.89 -8.11
C THR A 36 17.77 -4.01 -7.08
N ASN A 37 18.04 -2.70 -7.08
CA ASN A 37 17.37 -1.76 -6.18
C ASN A 37 15.87 -1.64 -6.49
N ASP A 38 15.49 -1.60 -7.77
CA ASP A 38 14.08 -1.57 -8.18
C ASP A 38 13.34 -2.82 -7.71
N LEU A 39 13.98 -3.98 -7.79
CA LEU A 39 13.41 -5.25 -7.30
C LEU A 39 13.24 -5.26 -5.78
N ILE A 40 14.21 -4.73 -5.03
CA ILE A 40 14.12 -4.58 -3.56
C ILE A 40 12.97 -3.64 -3.19
N ILE A 41 12.86 -2.49 -3.86
CA ILE A 41 11.78 -1.52 -3.64
C ILE A 41 10.42 -2.17 -3.93
N LEU A 42 10.30 -2.89 -5.05
CA LEU A 42 9.07 -3.59 -5.40
C LEU A 42 8.69 -4.68 -4.40
N ASN A 43 9.66 -5.42 -3.88
CA ASN A 43 9.40 -6.45 -2.87
C ASN A 43 8.92 -5.82 -1.55
N ASN A 44 9.58 -4.76 -1.10
CA ASN A 44 9.16 -4.00 0.08
C ASN A 44 7.76 -3.41 -0.09
N LEU A 45 7.47 -2.85 -1.27
CA LEU A 45 6.17 -2.28 -1.59
C LEU A 45 5.06 -3.34 -1.60
N ALA A 46 5.33 -4.53 -2.13
CA ALA A 46 4.39 -5.65 -2.08
C ALA A 46 4.10 -6.09 -0.62
N GLY A 47 5.11 -6.09 0.24
CA GLY A 47 4.96 -6.34 1.68
C GLY A 47 4.07 -5.30 2.37
N SER A 48 4.32 -4.01 2.12
CA SER A 48 3.54 -2.90 2.67
C SER A 48 2.08 -2.94 2.22
N ILE A 49 1.81 -3.20 0.93
CA ILE A 49 0.46 -3.36 0.39
C ILE A 49 -0.27 -4.51 1.10
N ARG A 50 0.40 -5.64 1.32
CA ARG A 50 -0.18 -6.80 2.00
C ARG A 50 -0.54 -6.47 3.45
N LYS A 51 0.36 -5.81 4.19
CA LYS A 51 0.14 -5.40 5.58
C LYS A 51 -1.03 -4.43 5.70
N LEU A 52 -1.08 -3.40 4.85
CA LEU A 52 -2.18 -2.42 4.84
C LEU A 52 -3.52 -3.09 4.54
N ARG A 53 -3.55 -4.02 3.57
CA ARG A 53 -4.77 -4.78 3.25
C ARG A 53 -5.25 -5.61 4.44
N TRP A 54 -4.32 -6.30 5.11
CA TRP A 54 -4.63 -7.10 6.29
C TRP A 54 -5.18 -6.23 7.43
N MET A 55 -4.54 -5.10 7.73
CA MET A 55 -5.03 -4.14 8.73
C MET A 55 -6.42 -3.60 8.42
N LEU A 56 -6.73 -3.32 7.15
CA LEU A 56 -8.07 -2.91 6.72
C LEU A 56 -9.11 -4.04 6.81
N GLN A 57 -8.69 -5.29 6.62
CA GLN A 57 -9.55 -6.46 6.78
C GLN A 57 -9.81 -6.74 8.25
N GLU A 58 -8.78 -6.76 9.09
CA GLU A 58 -8.91 -7.02 10.53
C GLU A 58 -9.62 -5.89 11.29
N GLY A 59 -9.39 -4.63 10.91
CA GLY A 59 -10.18 -3.49 11.39
C GLY A 59 -11.65 -3.52 10.93
N GLY A 60 -11.99 -4.40 9.98
CA GLY A 60 -13.34 -4.72 9.52
C GLY A 60 -13.82 -6.13 9.91
N VAL A 61 -13.08 -6.87 10.76
CA VAL A 61 -13.45 -8.20 11.25
C VAL A 61 -13.72 -8.14 12.75
N LYS A 62 -14.95 -7.74 13.07
CA LYS A 62 -15.82 -8.58 13.89
C LYS A 62 -17.15 -8.70 13.14
N ARG A 63 -17.37 -9.86 12.52
CA ARG A 63 -18.71 -10.45 12.53
C ARG A 63 -18.77 -11.32 13.78
#